data_AF-A0AAD7XS04-F1
#
_entry.id   AF-A0AAD7XS04-F1
#
_cell.length_a   1.000
_cell.length_b   1.000
_cell.length_c   1.000
_cell.angle_alpha   90.00
_cell.angle_beta   90.00
_cell.angle_gamma   90.00
#
_symmetry.space_group_name_H-M   'P 1'
#
loop_
_entity.id
_entity.type
_entity.pdbx_description
1 polymer ?
#
loop_
_entity_poly.entity_id
_entity_poly.type
_entity_poly.pdbx_seq_one_letter_code
_entity_poly.pdbx_strand_id
1 'polypeptide(L)'
;MLLLLIAGGGPKTAVASSERPSMAGFGVPVRTGTAPEDAFDPKKFDQAYFLQELKKMYKRKMLPLELGSKYSHFSQSPPLGPADFEAKPMVLLIGQYSVGKTSFIRSLLGRDFPGQRIGPEPTTDRFVAVMHGDQDRTIPGNALAMRADRPFCGLQGFGNSFLEKLQGAELDAPILRNITLVDTPGVLSGEKQRQRDYDFQAVVRWFADRSDLIVLMFDAHKLDISDELRATIDALRPHYAKLRVVLNKADAISPQQLLRVYGALMWQLGRVVASPEVVRVHLGSFSGPARPSMLQDLLLTERADLVAEMVSLPKHAVIRKINDLSKRGRFLKVHCYLIHYLRKQMPYVFGKDEKRTHILNNLHHLFQACAHRYGLSLGDFPDVLDFRAALAQIQDIRAFPKLDKTIVADMDKMFAVDIPRLLDKASLH
;
A
#
# COMPACT_ATOMS: atom_id res chain seq x y z
N MET A 1 -27.57 -53.98 -26.33
CA MET A 1 -28.22 -54.95 -27.23
C MET A 1 -28.81 -56.03 -26.34
N LEU A 2 -30.14 -56.20 -26.37
CA LEU A 2 -30.96 -57.23 -25.69
C LEU A 2 -31.04 -57.18 -24.13
N LEU A 3 -32.17 -57.32 -23.43
CA LEU A 3 -33.58 -57.59 -23.80
C LEU A 3 -34.54 -57.37 -22.58
N LEU A 4 -35.71 -56.74 -22.81
CA LEU A 4 -37.11 -56.88 -22.27
C LEU A 4 -37.42 -56.93 -20.74
N LEU A 5 -38.32 -56.08 -20.17
CA LEU A 5 -39.83 -56.06 -20.13
C LEU A 5 -40.41 -57.17 -19.23
N ILE A 6 -41.35 -56.97 -18.28
CA ILE A 6 -42.79 -56.61 -18.35
C ILE A 6 -43.28 -56.31 -16.89
N ALA A 7 -43.84 -55.12 -16.60
CA ALA A 7 -45.25 -54.76 -16.33
C ALA A 7 -46.00 -55.41 -15.14
N GLY A 8 -46.71 -54.58 -14.35
CA GLY A 8 -47.94 -55.02 -13.66
C GLY A 8 -48.31 -54.33 -12.33
N GLY A 9 -49.27 -53.40 -12.38
CA GLY A 9 -50.38 -53.33 -11.42
C GLY A 9 -50.18 -52.61 -10.07
N GLY A 10 -50.71 -51.38 -9.97
CA GLY A 10 -51.21 -50.86 -8.69
C GLY A 10 -52.51 -51.58 -8.26
N PRO A 11 -52.92 -51.48 -6.98
CA PRO A 11 -53.88 -50.41 -6.67
C PRO A 11 -53.72 -49.73 -5.31
N LYS A 12 -54.35 -48.54 -5.27
CA LYS A 12 -54.65 -47.59 -4.19
C LYS A 12 -54.90 -48.20 -2.80
N THR A 13 -54.26 -47.62 -1.77
CA THR A 13 -54.80 -47.42 -0.41
C THR A 13 -54.20 -46.12 0.15
N ALA A 14 -55.03 -45.11 0.38
CA ALA A 14 -55.56 -44.68 1.69
C ALA A 14 -54.70 -43.56 2.33
N VAL A 15 -55.25 -42.35 2.25
CA VAL A 15 -54.79 -41.13 2.90
C VAL A 15 -54.97 -41.27 4.40
N ALA A 16 -53.89 -41.10 5.17
CA ALA A 16 -53.95 -40.92 6.61
C ALA A 16 -53.20 -39.64 6.98
N SER A 17 -53.97 -38.69 7.52
CA SER A 17 -53.55 -37.47 8.18
C SER A 17 -52.66 -37.74 9.38
N SER A 18 -51.53 -37.04 9.48
CA SER A 18 -50.85 -36.82 10.76
C SER A 18 -50.53 -35.34 10.94
N GLU A 19 -50.95 -34.87 12.11
CA GLU A 19 -50.98 -33.48 12.55
C GLU A 19 -49.57 -32.95 12.81
N ARG A 20 -49.35 -31.67 12.46
CA ARG A 20 -48.18 -30.90 12.88
C ARG A 20 -48.39 -30.38 14.30
N PRO A 21 -47.44 -30.54 15.24
CA PRO A 21 -47.49 -29.78 16.48
C PRO A 21 -46.92 -28.38 16.26
N SER A 22 -47.68 -27.38 16.70
CA SER A 22 -47.32 -25.97 16.79
C SER A 22 -46.23 -25.75 17.84
N MET A 23 -45.15 -25.05 17.49
CA MET A 23 -44.26 -24.42 18.48
C MET A 23 -44.52 -22.92 18.49
N ALA A 24 -45.13 -22.49 19.59
CA ALA A 24 -45.35 -21.11 19.97
C ALA A 24 -44.01 -20.37 20.18
N GLY A 25 -44.02 -19.10 19.81
CA GLY A 25 -42.86 -18.21 19.86
C GLY A 25 -42.40 -17.91 21.28
N PHE A 26 -41.09 -18.09 21.50
CA PHE A 26 -40.37 -17.45 22.58
C PHE A 26 -39.70 -16.18 22.02
N GLY A 27 -40.34 -15.04 22.27
CA GLY A 27 -39.77 -13.73 22.02
C GLY A 27 -38.69 -13.41 23.06
N VAL A 28 -37.45 -13.27 22.60
CA VAL A 28 -36.36 -12.64 23.35
C VAL A 28 -36.26 -11.19 22.84
N PRO A 29 -36.24 -10.18 23.72
CA PRO A 29 -36.32 -8.78 23.31
C PRO A 29 -35.02 -8.36 22.61
N VAL A 30 -35.15 -7.92 21.35
CA VAL A 30 -34.08 -7.22 20.63
C VAL A 30 -33.84 -5.90 21.36
N ARG A 31 -32.73 -5.80 22.09
CA ARG A 31 -32.22 -4.52 22.57
C ARG A 31 -31.84 -3.67 21.36
N THR A 32 -32.67 -2.70 21.02
CA THR A 32 -32.30 -1.55 20.18
C THR A 32 -31.32 -0.69 20.97
N GLY A 33 -30.06 -1.10 21.01
CA GLY A 33 -28.96 -0.23 21.38
C GLY A 33 -28.55 0.56 20.16
N THR A 34 -29.08 1.78 20.01
CA THR A 34 -28.48 2.79 19.16
C THR A 34 -27.13 3.16 19.75
N ALA A 35 -26.05 2.55 19.25
CA ALA A 35 -24.75 3.18 19.34
C ALA A 35 -24.81 4.47 18.50
N PRO A 36 -24.24 5.60 18.96
CA PRO A 36 -24.08 6.73 18.08
C PRO A 36 -23.06 6.31 17.03
N GLU A 37 -23.53 6.04 15.82
CA GLU A 37 -22.71 6.21 14.63
C GLU A 37 -22.37 7.70 14.52
N ASP A 38 -21.37 8.16 15.26
CA ASP A 38 -20.58 9.32 14.87
C ASP A 38 -19.73 8.88 13.67
N ALA A 39 -20.42 8.66 12.55
CA ALA A 39 -19.81 8.51 11.25
C ALA A 39 -19.15 9.84 10.93
N PHE A 40 -17.82 9.84 10.94
CA PHE A 40 -16.97 10.94 10.45
C PHE A 40 -17.61 11.61 9.23
N ASP A 41 -18.16 12.82 9.41
CA ASP A 41 -18.75 13.61 8.32
C ASP A 41 -17.66 14.49 7.71
N PRO A 42 -17.11 14.14 6.53
CA PRO A 42 -16.04 14.88 5.90
C PRO A 42 -16.43 16.30 5.46
N LYS A 43 -17.71 16.70 5.58
CA LYS A 43 -18.15 18.08 5.28
C LYS A 43 -17.96 19.06 6.45
N LYS A 44 -17.67 18.58 7.67
CA LYS A 44 -17.42 19.38 8.88
C LYS A 44 -16.06 19.07 9.51
N PHE A 45 -15.12 18.57 8.70
CA PHE A 45 -13.78 18.21 9.17
C PHE A 45 -12.74 19.11 8.52
N ASP A 46 -12.10 19.98 9.30
CA ASP A 46 -10.98 20.79 8.81
C ASP A 46 -9.72 19.94 8.66
N GLN A 47 -9.59 19.32 7.47
CA GLN A 47 -8.44 18.49 7.11
C GLN A 47 -7.14 19.29 7.10
N ALA A 48 -7.16 20.57 6.70
CA ALA A 48 -5.95 21.38 6.62
C ALA A 48 -5.40 21.67 8.01
N TYR A 49 -6.28 22.09 8.94
CA TYR A 49 -5.94 22.28 10.35
C TYR A 49 -5.39 20.99 10.98
N PHE A 50 -6.09 19.87 10.78
CA PHE A 50 -5.67 18.58 11.34
C PHE A 50 -4.25 18.20 10.88
N LEU A 51 -3.97 18.26 9.57
CA LEU A 51 -2.67 17.89 9.01
C LEU A 51 -1.56 18.84 9.49
N GLN A 52 -1.86 20.13 9.65
CA GLN A 52 -0.92 21.11 10.17
C GLN A 52 -0.53 20.82 11.63
N GLU A 53 -1.50 20.50 12.49
CA GLU A 53 -1.24 20.15 13.89
C GLU A 53 -0.54 18.79 14.03
N LEU A 54 -0.93 17.79 13.23
CA LEU A 54 -0.26 16.49 13.19
C LEU A 54 1.23 16.63 12.83
N LYS A 55 1.54 17.47 11.85
CA LYS A 55 2.91 17.82 11.44
C LYS A 55 3.70 18.48 12.58
N LYS A 56 3.09 19.40 13.34
CA LYS A 56 3.72 20.01 14.52
C LYS A 56 4.01 18.96 15.60
N MET A 57 3.07 18.05 15.85
CA MET A 57 3.25 16.96 16.80
C MET A 57 4.41 16.04 16.41
N TYR A 58 4.48 15.60 15.14
CA TYR A 58 5.61 14.80 14.62
C TYR A 58 6.95 15.51 14.86
N LYS A 59 7.07 16.77 14.44
CA LYS A 59 8.31 17.55 14.60
C LYS A 59 8.75 17.69 16.05
N ARG A 60 7.80 17.85 16.98
CA ARG A 60 8.10 18.04 18.40
C ARG A 60 8.40 16.72 19.12
N LYS A 61 7.66 15.65 18.82
CA LYS A 61 7.61 14.45 19.66
C LYS A 61 8.31 13.22 19.05
N MET A 62 8.38 13.12 17.72
CA MET A 62 8.98 11.97 17.03
C MET A 62 10.32 12.30 16.38
N LEU A 63 10.42 13.43 15.67
CA LEU A 63 11.63 13.81 14.94
C LEU A 63 12.90 13.84 15.81
N PRO A 64 12.89 14.34 17.07
CA PRO A 64 14.08 14.30 17.92
C PRO A 64 14.57 12.87 18.21
N LEU A 65 13.64 11.92 18.37
CA LEU A 65 13.96 10.50 18.56
C LEU A 65 14.55 9.90 17.28
N GLU A 66 13.99 10.22 16.10
CA GLU A 66 14.51 9.75 14.81
C GLU A 66 15.94 10.21 14.57
N LEU A 67 16.21 11.50 14.77
CA LEU A 67 17.53 12.10 14.57
C LEU A 67 18.53 11.57 15.61
N GLY A 68 18.16 11.57 16.89
CA GLY A 68 19.03 11.12 17.97
C GLY A 68 19.41 9.63 17.89
N SER A 69 18.51 8.79 17.39
CA SER A 69 18.77 7.34 17.20
C SER A 69 19.31 6.98 15.81
N LYS A 70 19.50 7.97 14.92
CA LYS A 70 19.85 7.78 13.50
C LYS A 70 18.89 6.81 12.80
N TYR A 71 17.60 6.89 13.07
CA TYR A 71 16.59 5.95 12.57
C TYR A 71 16.63 5.75 11.05
N SER A 72 16.88 6.82 10.28
CA SER A 72 16.97 6.78 8.81
C SER A 72 18.12 5.91 8.29
N HIS A 73 19.21 5.79 9.03
CA HIS A 73 20.36 4.93 8.70
C HIS A 73 19.98 3.44 8.75
N PHE A 74 19.12 3.05 9.70
CA PHE A 74 18.75 1.65 9.92
C PHE A 74 17.50 1.24 9.14
N SER A 75 16.53 2.13 9.01
CA SER A 75 15.25 1.84 8.34
C SER A 75 15.25 2.17 6.86
N GLN A 76 16.29 2.85 6.35
CA GLN A 76 16.34 3.44 5.01
C GLN A 76 15.16 4.39 4.71
N SER A 77 14.49 4.86 5.77
CA SER A 77 13.34 5.76 5.69
C SER A 77 13.76 7.16 6.18
N PRO A 78 13.78 8.18 5.30
CA PRO A 78 14.13 9.53 5.73
C PRO A 78 13.08 10.09 6.71
N PRO A 79 13.42 11.15 7.47
CA PRO A 79 12.44 11.91 8.24
C PRO A 79 11.33 12.45 7.35
N LEU A 80 10.10 12.53 7.88
CA LEU A 80 8.95 13.04 7.16
C LEU A 80 9.07 14.55 6.95
N GLY A 81 8.97 14.98 5.70
CA GLY A 81 8.94 16.38 5.29
C GLY A 81 7.53 16.97 5.39
N PRO A 82 7.40 18.30 5.27
CA PRO A 82 6.11 18.99 5.16
C PRO A 82 5.15 18.36 4.13
N ALA A 83 5.69 18.04 2.95
CA ALA A 83 4.92 17.49 1.84
C ALA A 83 4.35 16.10 2.13
N ASP A 84 4.95 15.29 3.01
CA ASP A 84 4.42 13.95 3.31
C ASP A 84 3.07 14.03 4.06
N PHE A 85 2.87 15.08 4.87
CA PHE A 85 1.60 15.32 5.57
C PHE A 85 0.54 15.88 4.64
N GLU A 86 0.92 16.82 3.78
CA GLU A 86 0.01 17.54 2.87
C GLU A 86 -0.21 16.80 1.54
N ALA A 87 0.55 15.74 1.27
CA ALA A 87 0.43 14.93 0.07
C ALA A 87 -0.98 14.36 -0.08
N LYS A 88 -1.54 14.59 -1.27
CA LYS A 88 -2.76 13.95 -1.74
C LYS A 88 -2.56 12.43 -1.82
N PRO A 89 -3.64 11.65 -1.64
CA PRO A 89 -3.58 10.22 -1.83
C PRO A 89 -2.98 9.82 -3.17
N MET A 90 -2.15 8.80 -3.18
CA MET A 90 -1.43 8.33 -4.36
C MET A 90 -1.97 6.97 -4.83
N VAL A 91 -2.22 6.84 -6.13
CA VAL A 91 -2.61 5.58 -6.77
C VAL A 91 -1.46 5.11 -7.63
N LEU A 92 -0.90 3.95 -7.32
CA LEU A 92 0.22 3.35 -8.03
C LEU A 92 -0.27 2.28 -8.99
N LEU A 93 0.07 2.40 -10.27
CA LEU A 93 -0.29 1.42 -11.30
C LEU A 93 0.89 0.51 -11.60
N ILE A 94 0.73 -0.80 -11.42
CA ILE A 94 1.74 -1.82 -11.69
C ILE A 94 1.18 -2.83 -12.68
N GLY A 95 2.02 -3.36 -13.56
CA GLY A 95 1.62 -4.42 -14.48
C GLY A 95 2.62 -4.58 -15.62
N GLN A 96 2.47 -5.68 -16.34
CA GLN A 96 3.35 -5.99 -17.47
C GLN A 96 3.29 -4.94 -18.59
N TYR A 97 4.18 -5.10 -19.55
CA TYR A 97 4.17 -4.32 -20.76
C TYR A 97 2.85 -4.48 -21.55
N SER A 98 2.35 -3.40 -22.16
CA SER A 98 1.13 -3.38 -22.98
C SER A 98 -0.21 -3.76 -22.31
N VAL A 99 -0.27 -3.86 -20.98
CA VAL A 99 -1.53 -4.12 -20.25
C VAL A 99 -2.48 -2.91 -20.19
N GLY A 100 -2.00 -1.72 -20.56
CA GLY A 100 -2.83 -0.51 -20.69
C GLY A 100 -2.82 0.45 -19.49
N LYS A 101 -1.75 0.51 -18.69
CA LYS A 101 -1.61 1.44 -17.54
C LYS A 101 -1.74 2.91 -17.95
N THR A 102 -0.96 3.34 -18.94
CA THR A 102 -1.00 4.71 -19.48
C THR A 102 -2.37 5.04 -20.08
N SER A 103 -2.98 4.08 -20.79
CA SER A 103 -4.33 4.25 -21.35
C SER A 103 -5.41 4.35 -20.26
N PHE A 104 -5.25 3.61 -19.17
CA PHE A 104 -6.12 3.70 -18.00
C PHE A 104 -6.07 5.10 -17.38
N ILE A 105 -4.88 5.65 -17.17
CA ILE A 105 -4.71 7.03 -16.67
C ILE A 105 -5.37 8.02 -17.62
N ARG A 106 -5.07 7.94 -18.92
CA ARG A 106 -5.71 8.79 -19.95
C ARG A 106 -7.25 8.72 -19.88
N SER A 107 -7.80 7.51 -19.74
CA SER A 107 -9.24 7.26 -19.64
C SER A 107 -9.85 7.87 -18.37
N LEU A 108 -9.12 7.86 -17.24
CA LEU A 108 -9.55 8.52 -16.01
C LEU A 108 -9.51 10.05 -16.10
N LEU A 109 -8.50 10.58 -16.79
CA LEU A 109 -8.33 12.03 -16.97
C LEU A 109 -9.32 12.60 -18.01
N GLY A 110 -9.84 11.76 -18.90
CA GLY A 110 -10.68 12.18 -20.03
C GLY A 110 -9.92 12.95 -21.10
N ARG A 111 -8.59 13.03 -20.99
CA ARG A 111 -7.71 13.74 -21.91
C ARG A 111 -6.28 13.18 -21.86
N ASP A 112 -5.48 13.66 -22.79
CA ASP A 112 -4.06 13.41 -22.86
C ASP A 112 -3.28 14.16 -21.77
N PHE A 113 -2.20 13.57 -21.27
CA PHE A 113 -1.32 14.16 -20.26
C PHE A 113 0.13 14.32 -20.76
N PRO A 114 0.87 15.34 -20.27
CA PRO A 114 2.21 15.65 -20.76
C PRO A 114 3.20 14.50 -20.59
N GLY A 115 3.95 14.22 -21.68
CA GLY A 115 5.01 13.22 -21.67
C GLY A 115 4.53 11.77 -21.66
N GLN A 116 3.24 11.51 -21.84
CA GLN A 116 2.75 10.15 -22.09
C GLN A 116 3.29 9.61 -23.42
N ARG A 117 3.54 8.30 -23.47
CA ARG A 117 3.86 7.57 -24.70
C ARG A 117 3.00 6.32 -24.74
N ILE A 118 2.06 6.28 -25.68
CA ILE A 118 1.20 5.12 -25.91
C ILE A 118 1.61 4.52 -27.26
N GLY A 119 2.13 3.30 -27.24
CA GLY A 119 2.46 2.56 -28.46
C GLY A 119 2.55 1.06 -28.20
N PRO A 120 2.55 0.22 -29.26
CA PRO A 120 2.62 -1.22 -29.15
C PRO A 120 4.01 -1.73 -28.71
N GLU A 121 5.08 -0.98 -28.97
CA GLU A 121 6.48 -1.26 -28.55
C GLU A 121 6.84 -0.58 -27.22
N PRO A 122 7.77 -1.12 -26.39
CA PRO A 122 8.15 -0.61 -25.06
C PRO A 122 8.26 0.92 -24.95
N THR A 123 7.12 1.58 -24.73
CA THR A 123 7.00 3.03 -24.91
C THR A 123 7.19 3.80 -23.60
N THR A 124 6.86 3.17 -22.47
CA THR A 124 7.02 3.75 -21.12
C THR A 124 8.18 3.06 -20.41
N ASP A 125 9.34 3.71 -20.43
CA ASP A 125 10.55 3.32 -19.69
C ASP A 125 10.75 4.14 -18.40
N ARG A 126 9.78 5.01 -18.07
CA ARG A 126 9.85 5.97 -16.97
C ARG A 126 8.72 5.79 -15.96
N PHE A 127 9.02 6.12 -14.71
CA PHE A 127 8.00 6.40 -13.71
C PHE A 127 7.45 7.80 -13.95
N VAL A 128 6.12 7.91 -14.08
CA VAL A 128 5.44 9.19 -14.33
C VAL A 128 4.48 9.49 -13.19
N ALA A 129 4.82 10.51 -12.39
CA ALA A 129 3.93 11.05 -11.38
C ALA A 129 3.01 12.09 -12.02
N VAL A 130 1.76 11.71 -12.27
CA VAL A 130 0.72 12.57 -12.84
C VAL A 130 -0.01 13.29 -11.71
N MET A 131 0.15 14.61 -11.67
CA MET A 131 -0.26 15.48 -10.58
C MET A 131 -1.10 16.64 -11.12
N HIS A 132 -1.84 17.28 -10.21
CA HIS A 132 -2.50 18.53 -10.54
C HIS A 132 -1.51 19.69 -10.67
N GLY A 133 -1.71 20.50 -11.70
CA GLY A 133 -1.15 21.84 -11.83
C GLY A 133 -2.00 22.66 -12.79
N ASP A 134 -1.88 23.98 -12.75
CA ASP A 134 -2.71 24.88 -13.56
C ASP A 134 -2.31 24.90 -15.05
N GLN A 135 -1.12 24.37 -15.36
CA GLN A 135 -0.57 24.32 -16.71
C GLN A 135 -0.04 22.94 -17.04
N ASP A 136 -0.25 22.53 -18.28
CA ASP A 136 0.28 21.30 -18.86
C ASP A 136 1.81 21.41 -18.96
N ARG A 137 2.54 20.71 -18.08
CA ARG A 137 4.00 20.69 -18.12
C ARG A 137 4.59 19.36 -17.67
N THR A 138 5.79 19.08 -18.18
CA THR A 138 6.64 17.98 -17.69
C THR A 138 7.71 18.52 -16.75
N ILE A 139 8.03 17.76 -15.71
CA ILE A 139 9.06 18.07 -14.72
C ILE A 139 10.08 16.93 -14.75
N PRO A 140 11.36 17.19 -15.06
CA PRO A 140 12.40 16.17 -15.00
C PRO A 140 12.54 15.58 -13.59
N GLY A 141 12.89 14.30 -13.47
CA GLY A 141 12.97 13.60 -12.18
C GLY A 141 13.93 14.24 -11.17
N ASN A 142 15.08 14.74 -11.62
CA ASN A 142 16.00 15.51 -10.77
C ASN A 142 15.33 16.74 -10.14
N ALA A 143 14.62 17.53 -10.94
CA ALA A 143 13.89 18.70 -10.45
C ALA A 143 12.71 18.30 -9.55
N LEU A 144 12.01 17.21 -9.88
CA LEU A 144 10.90 16.69 -9.08
C LEU A 144 11.35 16.24 -7.68
N ALA A 145 12.51 15.58 -7.59
CA ALA A 145 13.06 15.12 -6.34
C ALA A 145 13.67 16.25 -5.49
N MET A 146 13.97 17.42 -6.06
CA MET A 146 14.45 18.59 -5.30
C MET A 146 13.32 19.43 -4.69
N ARG A 147 12.08 19.24 -5.14
CA ARG A 147 10.91 20.02 -4.70
C ARG A 147 10.44 19.61 -3.32
N ALA A 148 10.73 20.44 -2.30
CA ALA A 148 10.31 20.22 -0.92
C ALA A 148 8.78 20.30 -0.70
N ASP A 149 8.05 20.87 -1.66
CA ASP A 149 6.59 20.96 -1.68
C ASP A 149 5.92 19.70 -2.26
N ARG A 150 6.71 18.71 -2.70
CA ARG A 150 6.21 17.45 -3.27
C ARG A 150 6.78 16.24 -2.51
N PRO A 151 6.03 15.12 -2.41
CA PRO A 151 6.44 13.97 -1.62
C PRO A 151 7.50 13.08 -2.32
N PHE A 152 8.34 13.63 -3.20
CA PHE A 152 9.30 12.87 -4.01
C PHE A 152 10.76 13.06 -3.61
N CYS A 153 11.06 13.85 -2.58
CA CYS A 153 12.44 14.09 -2.15
C CYS A 153 13.20 12.81 -1.76
N GLY A 154 12.49 11.82 -1.20
CA GLY A 154 13.08 10.53 -0.85
C GLY A 154 13.63 9.75 -2.05
N LEU A 155 13.22 10.07 -3.28
CA LEU A 155 13.68 9.39 -4.49
C LEU A 155 15.15 9.71 -4.84
N GLN A 156 15.74 10.77 -4.26
CA GLN A 156 17.16 11.09 -4.47
C GLN A 156 18.09 9.95 -4.03
N GLY A 157 17.67 9.15 -3.05
CA GLY A 157 18.45 8.01 -2.54
C GLY A 157 18.68 6.89 -3.56
N PHE A 158 17.87 6.82 -4.63
CA PHE A 158 18.05 5.84 -5.71
C PHE A 158 19.09 6.25 -6.76
N GLY A 159 19.64 7.47 -6.66
CA GLY A 159 20.71 7.95 -7.53
C GLY A 159 20.25 8.45 -8.90
N ASN A 160 21.19 9.03 -9.65
CA ASN A 160 20.91 9.71 -10.91
C ASN A 160 20.37 8.79 -12.01
N SER A 161 20.83 7.52 -12.06
CA SER A 161 20.35 6.54 -13.04
C SER A 161 18.84 6.33 -12.95
N PHE A 162 18.29 6.32 -11.74
CA PHE A 162 16.85 6.28 -11.51
C PHE A 162 16.17 7.63 -11.82
N LEU A 163 16.75 8.75 -11.35
CA LEU A 163 16.13 10.07 -11.52
C LEU A 163 15.97 10.48 -13.00
N GLU A 164 16.83 9.98 -13.90
CA GLU A 164 16.65 10.12 -15.35
C GLU A 164 15.43 9.36 -15.90
N LYS A 165 15.01 8.30 -15.20
CA LYS A 165 13.83 7.49 -15.48
C LYS A 165 12.60 7.92 -14.66
N LEU A 166 12.66 9.05 -13.96
CA LEU A 166 11.55 9.65 -13.26
C LEU A 166 11.08 10.92 -13.98
N GLN A 167 9.77 11.14 -14.03
CA GLN A 167 9.17 12.33 -14.59
C GLN A 167 7.92 12.73 -13.80
N GLY A 168 7.69 14.02 -13.63
CA GLY A 168 6.41 14.58 -13.21
C GLY A 168 5.62 15.07 -14.43
N ALA A 169 4.32 14.86 -14.44
CA ALA A 169 3.39 15.48 -15.38
C ALA A 169 2.36 16.28 -14.58
N GLU A 170 2.27 17.57 -14.82
CA GLU A 170 1.27 18.44 -14.21
C GLU A 170 0.24 18.88 -15.27
N LEU A 171 -1.04 18.83 -14.91
CA LEU A 171 -2.16 19.29 -15.75
C LEU A 171 -3.41 19.58 -14.90
N ASP A 172 -4.34 20.38 -15.44
CA ASP A 172 -5.64 20.59 -14.80
C ASP A 172 -6.61 19.49 -15.19
N ALA A 173 -6.89 18.61 -14.24
CA ALA A 173 -7.91 17.58 -14.33
C ALA A 173 -8.64 17.46 -12.98
N PRO A 174 -9.98 17.40 -12.96
CA PRO A 174 -10.76 17.36 -11.71
C PRO A 174 -10.34 16.25 -10.74
N ILE A 175 -10.05 15.05 -11.25
CA ILE A 175 -9.62 13.92 -10.41
C ILE A 175 -8.27 14.19 -9.72
N LEU A 176 -7.33 14.87 -10.38
CA LEU A 176 -6.00 15.17 -9.85
C LEU A 176 -6.02 16.23 -8.74
N ARG A 177 -7.12 16.98 -8.61
CA ARG A 177 -7.32 17.88 -7.47
C ARG A 177 -7.37 17.10 -6.16
N ASN A 178 -7.76 15.83 -6.20
CA ASN A 178 -7.97 14.98 -5.04
C ASN A 178 -6.91 13.87 -4.91
N ILE A 179 -6.33 13.38 -6.00
CA ILE A 179 -5.36 12.27 -5.98
C ILE A 179 -4.14 12.55 -6.87
N THR A 180 -3.07 11.79 -6.65
CA THR A 180 -1.91 11.70 -7.55
C THR A 180 -1.88 10.32 -8.18
N LEU A 181 -1.66 10.22 -9.49
CA LEU A 181 -1.53 8.94 -10.18
C LEU A 181 -0.06 8.69 -10.49
N VAL A 182 0.42 7.46 -10.31
CA VAL A 182 1.79 7.07 -10.67
C VAL A 182 1.73 5.94 -11.70
N ASP A 183 2.15 6.25 -12.92
CA ASP A 183 2.38 5.26 -13.97
C ASP A 183 3.78 4.66 -13.78
N THR A 184 3.89 3.34 -13.70
CA THR A 184 5.20 2.67 -13.65
C THR A 184 5.59 2.15 -15.03
N PRO A 185 6.89 1.97 -15.29
CA PRO A 185 7.34 1.18 -16.44
C PRO A 185 6.67 -0.20 -16.47
N GLY A 186 6.47 -0.74 -17.66
CA GLY A 186 6.03 -2.13 -17.82
C GLY A 186 7.04 -3.08 -17.19
N VAL A 187 6.55 -3.99 -16.35
CA VAL A 187 7.38 -5.11 -15.87
C VAL A 187 7.70 -5.99 -17.07
N LEU A 188 8.99 -6.27 -17.28
CA LEU A 188 9.46 -6.97 -18.45
C LEU A 188 9.26 -8.48 -18.26
N SER A 189 9.08 -9.18 -19.38
CA SER A 189 8.96 -10.64 -19.43
C SER A 189 10.23 -11.20 -20.07
N GLY A 190 11.17 -11.69 -19.25
CA GLY A 190 12.36 -12.42 -19.72
C GLY A 190 13.72 -11.82 -19.31
N GLU A 191 14.75 -12.67 -19.28
CA GLU A 191 16.07 -12.34 -18.72
C GLU A 191 16.88 -11.35 -19.56
N LYS A 192 16.66 -11.30 -20.87
CA LYS A 192 17.47 -10.50 -21.84
C LYS A 192 17.18 -9.00 -21.82
N GLN A 193 16.18 -8.54 -21.08
CA GLN A 193 15.84 -7.12 -20.95
C GLN A 193 15.98 -6.59 -19.51
N ARG A 194 16.64 -7.35 -18.61
CA ARG A 194 16.80 -7.00 -17.18
C ARG A 194 17.79 -5.86 -16.88
N GLN A 195 18.40 -5.22 -17.87
CA GLN A 195 19.36 -4.13 -17.62
C GLN A 195 18.63 -2.82 -17.30
N ARG A 196 18.15 -2.70 -16.05
CA ARG A 196 17.88 -1.40 -15.44
C ARG A 196 19.09 -1.05 -14.58
N ASP A 197 19.57 0.18 -14.71
CA ASP A 197 20.67 0.70 -13.90
C ASP A 197 20.20 1.16 -12.50
N TYR A 198 19.05 0.65 -12.04
CA TYR A 198 18.44 0.94 -10.75
C TYR A 198 17.61 -0.25 -10.25
N ASP A 199 17.47 -0.34 -8.93
CA ASP A 199 16.64 -1.36 -8.28
C ASP A 199 15.15 -1.02 -8.42
N PHE A 200 14.49 -1.65 -9.40
CA PHE A 200 13.07 -1.45 -9.66
C PHE A 200 12.18 -1.89 -8.49
N GLN A 201 12.51 -2.98 -7.81
CA GLN A 201 11.67 -3.50 -6.72
C GLN A 201 11.73 -2.56 -5.52
N ALA A 202 12.91 -2.03 -5.20
CA ALA A 202 13.08 -1.04 -4.15
C ALA A 202 12.33 0.27 -4.46
N VAL A 203 12.35 0.74 -5.71
CA VAL A 203 11.59 1.92 -6.15
C VAL A 203 10.08 1.66 -6.06
N VAL A 204 9.59 0.53 -6.57
CA VAL A 204 8.16 0.16 -6.48
C VAL A 204 7.72 0.08 -5.03
N ARG A 205 8.55 -0.52 -4.16
CA ARG A 205 8.29 -0.56 -2.72
C ARG A 205 8.21 0.84 -2.10
N TRP A 206 9.11 1.75 -2.48
CA TRP A 206 9.09 3.13 -2.00
C TRP A 206 7.80 3.88 -2.39
N PHE A 207 7.31 3.68 -3.61
CA PHE A 207 6.02 4.22 -4.05
C PHE A 207 4.88 3.53 -3.33
N ALA A 208 4.94 2.20 -3.20
CA ALA A 208 3.94 1.42 -2.50
C ALA A 208 3.81 1.88 -1.06
N ASP A 209 4.88 2.14 -0.32
CA ASP A 209 4.85 2.68 1.05
C ASP A 209 4.03 3.97 1.15
N ARG A 210 4.07 4.82 0.12
CA ARG A 210 3.38 6.12 0.06
C ARG A 210 2.03 6.10 -0.66
N SER A 211 1.68 4.97 -1.28
CA SER A 211 0.44 4.85 -2.05
C SER A 211 -0.73 4.47 -1.17
N ASP A 212 -1.89 4.97 -1.50
CA ASP A 212 -3.16 4.71 -0.83
C ASP A 212 -3.92 3.56 -1.49
N LEU A 213 -3.64 3.35 -2.78
CA LEU A 213 -4.19 2.30 -3.61
C LEU A 213 -3.12 1.81 -4.58
N ILE A 214 -2.99 0.50 -4.73
CA ILE A 214 -2.09 -0.12 -5.72
C ILE A 214 -2.96 -0.89 -6.69
N VAL A 215 -2.93 -0.50 -7.97
CA VAL A 215 -3.68 -1.13 -9.04
C VAL A 215 -2.73 -2.04 -9.82
N LEU A 216 -2.91 -3.35 -9.67
CA LEU A 216 -2.17 -4.37 -10.41
C LEU A 216 -2.97 -4.78 -11.66
N MET A 217 -2.49 -4.39 -12.84
CA MET A 217 -3.18 -4.58 -14.11
C MET A 217 -2.71 -5.82 -14.88
N PHE A 218 -3.67 -6.58 -15.40
CA PHE A 218 -3.49 -7.71 -16.30
C PHE A 218 -4.24 -7.50 -17.62
N ASP A 219 -3.77 -8.11 -18.69
CA ASP A 219 -4.48 -8.16 -19.97
C ASP A 219 -5.23 -9.49 -20.09
N ALA A 220 -6.53 -9.44 -20.38
CA ALA A 220 -7.37 -10.62 -20.53
C ALA A 220 -6.94 -11.58 -21.64
N HIS A 221 -6.12 -11.14 -22.60
CA HIS A 221 -5.56 -11.98 -23.68
C HIS A 221 -4.20 -12.57 -23.33
N LYS A 222 -3.50 -11.99 -22.36
CA LYS A 222 -2.12 -12.33 -22.00
C LYS A 222 -2.00 -12.41 -20.48
N LEU A 223 -2.57 -13.48 -19.93
CA LEU A 223 -2.39 -13.83 -18.52
C LEU A 223 -1.09 -14.60 -18.34
N ASP A 224 -0.02 -13.83 -18.13
CA ASP A 224 1.22 -14.35 -17.61
C ASP A 224 1.59 -13.58 -16.34
N ILE A 225 2.28 -14.23 -15.42
CA ILE A 225 2.95 -13.59 -14.29
C ILE A 225 4.42 -13.94 -14.42
N SER A 226 5.18 -13.04 -15.05
CA SER A 226 6.63 -13.20 -15.16
C SER A 226 7.29 -13.25 -13.78
N ASP A 227 8.47 -13.86 -13.69
CA ASP A 227 9.24 -13.91 -12.43
C ASP A 227 9.52 -12.53 -11.85
N GLU A 228 9.74 -11.53 -12.71
CA GLU A 228 9.95 -10.14 -12.29
C GLU A 228 8.66 -9.54 -11.71
N LEU A 229 7.50 -9.83 -12.31
CA LEU A 229 6.21 -9.40 -11.77
C LEU A 229 5.93 -10.09 -10.44
N ARG A 230 6.25 -11.39 -10.34
CA ARG A 230 6.15 -12.15 -9.09
C ARG A 230 6.98 -11.51 -7.98
N ALA A 231 8.27 -11.24 -8.25
CA ALA A 231 9.15 -10.60 -7.29
C ALA A 231 8.67 -9.19 -6.90
N THR A 232 8.11 -8.44 -7.87
CA THR A 232 7.49 -7.15 -7.61
C THR A 232 6.28 -7.29 -6.68
N ILE A 233 5.39 -8.27 -6.91
CA ILE A 233 4.23 -8.53 -6.04
C ILE A 233 4.68 -9.01 -4.65
N ASP A 234 5.73 -9.80 -4.56
CA ASP A 234 6.32 -10.24 -3.29
C ASP A 234 6.85 -9.03 -2.49
N ALA A 235 7.47 -8.04 -3.14
CA ALA A 235 7.90 -6.79 -2.51
C ALA A 235 6.73 -5.94 -1.98
N LEU A 236 5.50 -6.15 -2.48
CA LEU A 236 4.27 -5.48 -2.03
C LEU A 236 3.58 -6.19 -0.86
N ARG A 237 4.13 -7.27 -0.32
CA ARG A 237 3.53 -8.02 0.79
C ARG A 237 3.06 -7.16 1.98
N PRO A 238 3.79 -6.12 2.43
CA PRO A 238 3.31 -5.24 3.49
C PRO A 238 2.08 -4.39 3.13
N HIS A 239 1.65 -4.43 1.87
CA HIS A 239 0.69 -3.53 1.24
C HIS A 239 -0.48 -4.25 0.57
N TYR A 240 -0.65 -5.56 0.76
CA TYR A 240 -1.74 -6.30 0.13
C TYR A 240 -3.15 -5.77 0.44
N ALA A 241 -3.36 -5.17 1.62
CA ALA A 241 -4.65 -4.56 1.98
C ALA A 241 -5.09 -3.43 1.02
N LYS A 242 -4.14 -2.72 0.39
CA LYS A 242 -4.40 -1.67 -0.60
C LYS A 242 -4.25 -2.14 -2.05
N LEU A 243 -4.06 -3.43 -2.28
CA LEU A 243 -3.96 -4.00 -3.63
C LEU A 243 -5.35 -4.19 -4.23
N ARG A 244 -5.55 -3.69 -5.45
CA ARG A 244 -6.68 -4.02 -6.33
C ARG A 244 -6.14 -4.55 -7.63
N VAL A 245 -6.76 -5.61 -8.13
CA VAL A 245 -6.38 -6.20 -9.40
C VAL A 245 -7.35 -5.69 -10.47
N VAL A 246 -6.84 -5.37 -11.65
CA VAL A 246 -7.67 -5.00 -12.81
C VAL A 246 -7.38 -5.96 -13.94
N LEU A 247 -8.40 -6.69 -14.38
CA LEU A 247 -8.36 -7.48 -15.61
C LEU A 247 -8.87 -6.63 -16.77
N ASN A 248 -7.93 -6.02 -17.49
CA ASN A 248 -8.18 -5.09 -18.57
C ASN A 248 -8.44 -5.80 -19.91
N LYS A 249 -9.04 -5.08 -20.87
CA LYS A 249 -9.42 -5.56 -22.21
C LYS A 249 -10.40 -6.73 -22.19
N ALA A 250 -11.23 -6.81 -21.15
CA ALA A 250 -12.22 -7.88 -20.97
C ALA A 250 -13.37 -7.80 -22.00
N ASP A 251 -13.55 -6.66 -22.67
CA ASP A 251 -14.55 -6.44 -23.73
C ASP A 251 -14.25 -7.21 -25.02
N ALA A 252 -12.99 -7.62 -25.23
CA ALA A 252 -12.57 -8.32 -26.44
C ALA A 252 -12.58 -9.85 -26.32
N ILE A 253 -13.04 -10.40 -25.18
CA ILE A 253 -13.20 -11.84 -24.98
C ILE A 253 -14.65 -12.23 -24.68
N SER A 254 -15.02 -13.48 -24.98
CA SER A 254 -16.37 -13.99 -24.72
C SER A 254 -16.60 -14.20 -23.21
N PRO A 255 -17.86 -14.22 -22.73
CA PRO A 255 -18.16 -14.52 -21.32
C PRO A 255 -17.58 -15.85 -20.84
N GLN A 256 -17.61 -16.89 -21.68
CA GLN A 256 -17.03 -18.20 -21.34
C GLN A 256 -15.50 -18.13 -21.22
N GLN A 257 -14.84 -17.41 -22.11
CA GLN A 257 -13.39 -17.20 -22.04
C GLN A 257 -13.03 -16.36 -20.82
N LEU A 258 -13.83 -15.34 -20.49
CA LEU A 258 -13.63 -14.50 -19.32
C LEU A 258 -13.65 -15.32 -18.02
N LEU A 259 -14.58 -16.26 -17.86
CA LEU A 259 -14.60 -17.14 -16.69
C LEU A 259 -13.32 -17.98 -16.57
N ARG A 260 -12.81 -18.50 -17.69
CA ARG A 260 -11.56 -19.28 -17.70
C ARG A 260 -10.35 -18.42 -17.36
N VAL A 261 -10.27 -17.23 -17.95
CA VAL A 261 -9.21 -16.23 -17.73
C VAL A 261 -9.24 -15.77 -16.27
N TYR A 262 -10.40 -15.42 -15.75
CA TYR A 262 -10.59 -15.02 -14.34
C TYR A 262 -10.18 -16.13 -13.38
N GLY A 263 -10.62 -17.37 -13.61
CA GLY A 263 -10.23 -18.53 -12.80
C GLY A 263 -8.71 -18.77 -12.80
N ALA A 264 -8.07 -18.68 -13.97
CA ALA A 264 -6.62 -18.80 -14.10
C ALA A 264 -5.88 -17.68 -13.36
N LEU A 265 -6.36 -16.44 -13.46
CA LEU A 265 -5.79 -15.30 -12.75
C LEU A 265 -5.88 -15.47 -11.22
N MET A 266 -7.06 -15.85 -10.71
CA MET A 266 -7.25 -16.08 -9.27
C MET A 266 -6.36 -17.21 -8.75
N TRP A 267 -6.22 -18.30 -9.52
CA TRP A 267 -5.31 -19.40 -9.20
C TRP A 267 -3.85 -18.93 -9.12
N GLN A 268 -3.40 -18.13 -10.09
CA GLN A 268 -2.05 -17.58 -10.10
C GLN A 268 -1.82 -16.60 -8.94
N LEU A 269 -2.77 -15.69 -8.68
CA LEU A 269 -2.70 -14.76 -7.55
C LEU A 269 -2.64 -15.49 -6.21
N GLY A 270 -3.43 -16.56 -6.02
CA GLY A 270 -3.38 -17.37 -4.79
C GLY A 270 -2.02 -18.03 -4.51
N ARG A 271 -1.17 -18.20 -5.53
CA ARG A 271 0.19 -18.73 -5.38
C ARG A 271 1.25 -17.66 -5.12
N VAL A 272 0.95 -16.40 -5.41
CA VAL A 272 1.90 -15.28 -5.33
C VAL A 272 1.57 -14.37 -4.16
N VAL A 273 0.30 -13.99 -4.01
CA VAL A 273 -0.19 -13.19 -2.89
C VAL A 273 -0.31 -14.08 -1.66
N ALA A 274 0.69 -14.05 -0.80
CA ALA A 274 0.71 -14.78 0.46
C ALA A 274 -0.19 -14.11 1.53
N SER A 275 -1.47 -13.98 1.23
CA SER A 275 -2.52 -13.46 2.13
C SER A 275 -3.69 -14.45 2.20
N PRO A 276 -4.27 -14.69 3.38
CA PRO A 276 -5.53 -15.44 3.47
C PRO A 276 -6.71 -14.67 2.86
N GLU A 277 -6.59 -13.35 2.72
CA GLU A 277 -7.63 -12.48 2.16
C GLU A 277 -7.59 -12.50 0.63
N VAL A 278 -8.77 -12.68 0.02
CA VAL A 278 -8.93 -12.68 -1.43
C VAL A 278 -8.86 -11.24 -1.96
N VAL A 279 -7.96 -11.00 -2.92
CA VAL A 279 -7.81 -9.69 -3.55
C VAL A 279 -9.00 -9.40 -4.48
N ARG A 280 -9.60 -8.22 -4.36
CA ARG A 280 -10.67 -7.76 -5.27
C ARG A 280 -10.10 -7.56 -6.68
N VAL A 281 -10.70 -8.25 -7.65
CA VAL A 281 -10.42 -8.10 -9.09
C VAL A 281 -11.54 -7.29 -9.74
N HIS A 282 -11.20 -6.23 -10.45
CA HIS A 282 -12.11 -5.44 -11.27
C HIS A 282 -11.99 -5.83 -12.74
N LEU A 283 -13.12 -6.05 -13.38
CA LEU A 283 -13.19 -6.35 -14.82
C LEU A 283 -13.39 -5.05 -15.60
N GLY A 284 -12.65 -4.85 -16.69
CA GLY A 284 -12.90 -3.66 -17.50
C GLY A 284 -12.20 -3.59 -18.83
N SER A 285 -12.53 -2.53 -19.55
CA SER A 285 -11.80 -2.06 -20.72
C SER A 285 -11.49 -0.58 -20.52
N PHE A 286 -10.22 -0.29 -20.31
CA PHE A 286 -9.75 1.05 -19.94
C PHE A 286 -8.95 1.68 -21.09
N SER A 287 -9.20 1.27 -22.32
CA SER A 287 -8.56 1.76 -23.54
C SER A 287 -9.60 2.24 -24.55
N GLY A 288 -10.03 3.50 -24.42
CA GLY A 288 -10.97 4.13 -25.37
C GLY A 288 -12.43 3.70 -25.21
N PRO A 289 -13.31 4.02 -26.18
CA PRO A 289 -14.71 3.62 -26.14
C PRO A 289 -14.81 2.09 -26.12
N ALA A 290 -15.55 1.56 -25.14
CA ALA A 290 -15.73 0.13 -24.96
C ALA A 290 -16.36 -0.49 -26.22
N ARG A 291 -15.85 -1.64 -26.65
CA ARG A 291 -16.50 -2.39 -27.73
C ARG A 291 -17.88 -2.86 -27.25
N PRO A 292 -18.91 -2.86 -28.12
CA PRO A 292 -20.18 -3.50 -27.80
C PRO A 292 -19.92 -4.94 -27.38
N SER A 293 -20.29 -5.28 -26.16
CA SER A 293 -20.11 -6.62 -25.61
C SER A 293 -21.32 -7.01 -24.78
N MET A 294 -21.61 -8.31 -24.69
CA MET A 294 -22.65 -8.82 -23.77
C MET A 294 -22.33 -8.53 -22.29
N LEU A 295 -21.11 -8.12 -21.99
CA LEU A 295 -20.60 -7.82 -20.65
C LEU A 295 -20.66 -6.33 -20.32
N GLN A 296 -21.20 -5.48 -21.20
CA GLN A 296 -21.08 -4.03 -21.09
C GLN A 296 -21.53 -3.49 -19.73
N ASP A 297 -22.70 -3.90 -19.23
CA ASP A 297 -23.22 -3.45 -17.94
C ASP A 297 -22.32 -3.86 -16.77
N LEU A 298 -21.80 -5.10 -16.82
CA LEU A 298 -20.83 -5.60 -15.83
C LEU A 298 -19.55 -4.77 -15.85
N LEU A 299 -18.96 -4.54 -17.03
CA LEU A 299 -17.71 -3.79 -17.17
C LEU A 299 -17.87 -2.31 -16.76
N LEU A 300 -19.03 -1.71 -17.04
CA LEU A 300 -19.34 -0.35 -16.60
C LEU A 300 -19.50 -0.26 -15.08
N THR A 301 -20.18 -1.23 -14.47
CA THR A 301 -20.37 -1.31 -13.02
C THR A 301 -19.02 -1.49 -12.31
N GLU A 302 -18.21 -2.45 -12.75
CA GLU A 302 -16.88 -2.72 -12.17
C GLU A 302 -15.92 -1.54 -12.31
N ARG A 303 -16.00 -0.80 -13.43
CA ARG A 303 -15.28 0.46 -13.62
C ARG A 303 -15.77 1.54 -12.67
N ALA A 304 -17.08 1.70 -12.51
CA ALA A 304 -17.66 2.70 -11.62
C ALA A 304 -17.25 2.45 -10.16
N ASP A 305 -17.26 1.19 -9.72
CA ASP A 305 -16.81 0.79 -8.38
C ASP A 305 -15.35 1.18 -8.12
N LEU A 306 -14.45 0.88 -9.06
CA LEU A 306 -13.03 1.23 -8.94
C LEU A 306 -12.81 2.74 -8.89
N VAL A 307 -13.52 3.49 -9.74
CA VAL A 307 -13.44 4.96 -9.76
C VAL A 307 -14.01 5.55 -8.47
N ALA A 308 -15.12 5.02 -7.96
CA ALA A 308 -15.71 5.44 -6.70
C ALA A 308 -14.75 5.22 -5.51
N GLU A 309 -14.02 4.10 -5.50
CA GLU A 309 -12.96 3.84 -4.52
C GLU A 309 -11.82 4.87 -4.65
N MET A 310 -11.34 5.16 -5.86
CA MET A 310 -10.30 6.19 -6.07
C MET A 310 -10.74 7.57 -5.60
N VAL A 311 -11.98 7.95 -5.86
CA VAL A 311 -12.56 9.24 -5.46
C VAL A 311 -12.80 9.31 -3.95
N SER A 312 -13.00 8.18 -3.27
CA SER A 312 -13.19 8.15 -1.81
C SER A 312 -11.86 8.16 -1.03
N LEU A 313 -10.71 7.91 -1.67
CA LEU A 313 -9.40 7.89 -1.01
C LEU A 313 -9.10 9.11 -0.13
N PRO A 314 -9.40 10.36 -0.52
CA PRO A 314 -9.17 11.54 0.32
C PRO A 314 -9.93 11.50 1.64
N LYS A 315 -11.14 10.94 1.65
CA LYS A 315 -11.96 10.82 2.88
C LYS A 315 -11.30 9.93 3.92
N HIS A 316 -10.53 8.94 3.48
CA HIS A 316 -9.82 8.01 4.35
C HIS A 316 -8.34 8.38 4.57
N ALA A 317 -7.84 9.42 3.90
CA ALA A 317 -6.44 9.81 3.93
C ALA A 317 -5.97 10.21 5.33
N VAL A 318 -6.83 10.89 6.10
CA VAL A 318 -6.54 11.33 7.47
C VAL A 318 -6.29 10.14 8.38
N ILE A 319 -7.24 9.21 8.44
CA ILE A 319 -7.14 8.00 9.27
C ILE A 319 -5.93 7.16 8.85
N ARG A 320 -5.68 7.04 7.54
CA ARG A 320 -4.51 6.33 7.02
C ARG A 320 -3.20 6.98 7.48
N LYS A 321 -3.05 8.31 7.34
CA LYS A 321 -1.86 9.03 7.82
C LYS A 321 -1.64 8.85 9.32
N ILE A 322 -2.71 8.81 10.12
CA ILE A 322 -2.62 8.51 11.56
C ILE A 322 -2.08 7.08 11.77
N ASN A 323 -2.62 6.09 11.06
CA ASN A 323 -2.20 4.70 11.17
C ASN A 323 -0.74 4.50 10.74
N ASP A 324 -0.31 5.14 9.66
CA ASP A 324 1.07 5.09 9.18
C ASP A 324 2.03 5.76 10.17
N LEU A 325 1.65 6.91 10.73
CA LEU A 325 2.43 7.60 11.74
C LEU A 325 2.52 6.80 13.04
N SER A 326 1.43 6.14 13.44
CA SER A 326 1.37 5.24 14.60
C SER A 326 2.26 4.02 14.41
N LYS A 327 2.20 3.38 13.24
CA LYS A 327 3.10 2.27 12.87
C LYS A 327 4.57 2.70 12.92
N ARG A 328 4.90 3.87 12.34
CA ARG A 328 6.24 4.45 12.41
C ARG A 328 6.66 4.73 13.86
N GLY A 329 5.75 5.24 14.69
CA GLY A 329 5.99 5.47 16.12
C GLY A 329 6.34 4.19 16.88
N ARG A 330 5.65 3.08 16.61
CA ARG A 330 5.97 1.77 17.20
C ARG A 330 7.36 1.27 16.79
N PHE A 331 7.68 1.35 15.50
CA PHE A 331 9.01 0.95 15.01
C PHE A 331 10.13 1.84 15.56
N LEU A 332 9.89 3.16 15.64
CA LEU A 332 10.82 4.11 16.23
C LEU A 332 11.06 3.83 17.72
N LYS A 333 10.00 3.55 18.48
CA LYS A 333 10.10 3.16 19.89
C LYS A 333 11.00 1.94 20.06
N VAL A 334 10.75 0.88 19.29
CA VAL A 334 11.57 -0.34 19.32
C VAL A 334 13.02 -0.03 18.99
N HIS A 335 13.26 0.75 17.93
CA HIS A 335 14.61 1.16 17.52
C HIS A 335 15.34 1.94 18.62
N CYS A 336 14.70 2.93 19.24
CA CYS A 336 15.27 3.70 20.34
C CYS A 336 15.66 2.83 21.53
N TYR A 337 14.80 1.90 21.95
CA TYR A 337 15.11 0.97 23.04
C TYR A 337 16.20 -0.03 22.68
N LEU A 338 16.23 -0.50 21.44
CA LEU A 338 17.25 -1.41 20.94
C LEU A 338 18.63 -0.74 20.95
N ILE A 339 18.76 0.46 20.37
CA ILE A 339 20.01 1.24 20.40
C ILE A 339 20.44 1.51 21.84
N HIS A 340 19.51 1.89 22.72
CA HIS A 340 19.78 2.09 24.15
C HIS A 340 20.27 0.81 24.85
N TYR A 341 19.67 -0.33 24.53
CA TYR A 341 20.06 -1.63 25.07
C TYR A 341 21.48 -2.03 24.63
N LEU A 342 21.77 -1.93 23.33
CA LEU A 342 23.09 -2.22 22.78
C LEU A 342 24.16 -1.29 23.35
N ARG A 343 23.84 0.01 23.44
CA ARG A 343 24.70 1.02 24.05
C ARG A 343 25.09 0.67 25.49
N LYS A 344 24.17 0.12 26.29
CA LYS A 344 24.43 -0.30 27.68
C LYS A 344 25.36 -1.51 27.79
N GLN A 345 25.51 -2.29 26.73
CA GLN A 345 26.40 -3.46 26.72
C GLN A 345 27.84 -3.12 26.35
N MET A 346 28.10 -1.91 25.85
CA MET A 346 29.43 -1.50 25.43
C MET A 346 30.34 -1.17 26.63
N PRO A 347 31.58 -1.67 26.66
CA PRO A 347 32.52 -1.40 27.74
C PRO A 347 33.03 0.05 27.73
N TYR A 348 33.53 0.50 28.88
CA TYR A 348 33.96 1.88 29.06
C TYR A 348 35.30 2.21 28.38
N VAL A 349 36.29 1.30 28.45
CA VAL A 349 37.68 1.62 28.10
C VAL A 349 38.30 0.56 27.18
N PHE A 350 38.26 -0.72 27.54
CA PHE A 350 38.90 -1.82 26.79
C PHE A 350 37.89 -2.82 26.20
N GLY A 351 38.27 -3.53 25.13
CA GLY A 351 37.47 -4.60 24.52
C GLY A 351 36.28 -4.12 23.69
N LYS A 352 36.28 -2.86 23.21
CA LYS A 352 35.17 -2.30 22.43
C LYS A 352 34.94 -3.07 21.13
N ASP A 353 36.01 -3.40 20.40
CA ASP A 353 35.91 -4.09 19.11
C ASP A 353 35.48 -5.55 19.25
N GLU A 354 36.00 -6.26 20.26
CA GLU A 354 35.56 -7.62 20.60
C GLU A 354 34.08 -7.63 21.00
N LYS A 355 33.66 -6.70 21.86
CA LYS A 355 32.25 -6.61 22.27
C LYS A 355 31.34 -6.22 21.11
N ARG A 356 31.79 -5.34 20.22
CA ARG A 356 31.06 -4.95 19.00
C ARG A 356 30.86 -6.15 18.09
N THR A 357 31.92 -6.92 17.82
CA THR A 357 31.85 -8.16 17.04
C THR A 357 30.88 -9.16 17.68
N HIS A 358 30.97 -9.34 19.00
CA HIS A 358 30.03 -10.18 19.73
C HIS A 358 28.58 -9.71 19.62
N ILE A 359 28.32 -8.39 19.70
CA ILE A 359 26.98 -7.82 19.50
C ILE A 359 26.46 -8.15 18.10
N LEU A 360 27.25 -7.88 17.06
CA LEU A 360 26.87 -8.11 15.66
C LEU A 360 26.51 -9.58 15.40
N ASN A 361 27.27 -10.50 15.98
CA ASN A 361 27.03 -11.94 15.82
C ASN A 361 25.80 -12.44 16.58
N ASN A 362 25.45 -11.80 17.71
CA ASN A 362 24.38 -12.25 18.61
C ASN A 362 23.10 -11.41 18.54
N LEU A 363 22.93 -10.56 17.52
CA LEU A 363 21.79 -9.64 17.42
C LEU A 363 20.42 -10.32 17.60
N HIS A 364 20.23 -11.53 17.08
CA HIS A 364 18.96 -12.25 17.20
C HIS A 364 18.57 -12.47 18.68
N HIS A 365 19.49 -12.98 19.49
CA HIS A 365 19.27 -13.18 20.92
C HIS A 365 19.15 -11.83 21.67
N LEU A 366 19.93 -10.82 21.26
CA LEU A 366 19.86 -9.49 21.87
C LEU A 366 18.51 -8.79 21.60
N PHE A 367 17.88 -9.03 20.45
CA PHE A 367 16.55 -8.52 20.12
C PHE A 367 15.51 -9.13 21.05
N GLN A 368 15.53 -10.45 21.24
CA GLN A 368 14.63 -11.16 22.17
C GLN A 368 14.81 -10.67 23.62
N ALA A 369 16.06 -10.53 24.07
CA ALA A 369 16.36 -10.03 25.41
C ALA A 369 15.91 -8.57 25.60
N CYS A 370 16.06 -7.73 24.57
CA CYS A 370 15.59 -6.35 24.58
C CYS A 370 14.04 -6.30 24.63
N ALA A 371 13.38 -7.11 23.81
CA ALA A 371 11.92 -7.21 23.77
C ALA A 371 11.35 -7.60 25.14
N HIS A 372 11.88 -8.66 25.75
CA HIS A 372 11.48 -9.09 27.09
C HIS A 372 11.75 -8.02 28.15
N ARG A 373 12.94 -7.39 28.13
CA ARG A 373 13.33 -6.39 29.14
C ARG A 373 12.44 -5.14 29.16
N TYR A 374 11.94 -4.72 28.00
CA TYR A 374 11.18 -3.48 27.86
C TYR A 374 9.70 -3.71 27.49
N GLY A 375 9.23 -4.96 27.43
CA GLY A 375 7.85 -5.30 27.09
C GLY A 375 7.47 -4.87 25.66
N LEU A 376 8.36 -5.10 24.68
CA LEU A 376 8.15 -4.72 23.29
C LEU A 376 7.67 -5.90 22.45
N SER A 377 6.82 -5.64 21.45
CA SER A 377 6.38 -6.66 20.50
C SER A 377 7.53 -7.05 19.56
N LEU A 378 7.83 -8.35 19.46
CA LEU A 378 8.83 -8.86 18.51
C LEU A 378 8.46 -8.59 17.05
N GLY A 379 7.17 -8.48 16.72
CA GLY A 379 6.71 -8.17 15.36
C GLY A 379 7.06 -6.76 14.89
N ASP A 380 7.46 -5.87 15.81
CA ASP A 380 7.85 -4.49 15.50
C ASP A 380 9.38 -4.33 15.41
N PHE A 381 10.16 -5.40 15.60
CA PHE A 381 11.61 -5.38 15.41
C PHE A 381 11.98 -5.43 13.92
N PRO A 382 13.08 -4.76 13.52
CA PRO A 382 13.57 -4.81 12.16
C PRO A 382 14.14 -6.19 11.82
N ASP A 383 14.33 -6.45 10.52
CA ASP A 383 15.08 -7.62 10.07
C ASP A 383 16.51 -7.61 10.65
N VAL A 384 16.96 -8.77 11.13
CA VAL A 384 18.24 -8.89 11.85
C VAL A 384 19.42 -8.68 10.91
N LEU A 385 19.33 -9.12 9.65
CA LEU A 385 20.41 -8.99 8.67
C LEU A 385 20.55 -7.54 8.23
N ASP A 386 19.43 -6.89 7.89
CA ASP A 386 19.42 -5.47 7.50
C ASP A 386 19.94 -4.58 8.65
N PHE A 387 19.46 -4.82 9.87
CA PHE A 387 19.93 -4.08 11.03
C PHE A 387 21.41 -4.33 11.33
N ARG A 388 21.90 -5.57 11.14
CA ARG A 388 23.32 -5.92 11.30
C ARG A 388 24.19 -5.14 10.31
N ALA A 389 23.79 -5.11 9.04
CA ALA A 389 24.51 -4.39 8.00
C ALA A 389 24.59 -2.89 8.31
N ALA A 390 23.48 -2.28 8.72
CA ALA A 390 23.45 -0.88 9.14
C ALA A 390 24.30 -0.63 10.40
N LEU A 391 24.22 -1.50 11.42
CA LEU A 391 25.00 -1.37 12.65
C LEU A 391 26.51 -1.53 12.41
N ALA A 392 26.91 -2.39 11.47
CA ALA A 392 28.32 -2.59 11.10
C ALA A 392 28.97 -1.34 10.50
N GLN A 393 28.19 -0.40 9.96
CA GLN A 393 28.67 0.90 9.49
C GLN A 393 28.85 1.93 10.62
N ILE A 394 28.32 1.65 11.82
CA ILE A 394 28.52 2.49 13.00
C ILE A 394 29.81 2.07 13.70
N GLN A 395 30.80 2.98 13.72
CA GLN A 395 32.08 2.73 14.38
C GLN A 395 31.95 2.65 15.90
N ASP A 396 31.28 3.63 16.53
CA ASP A 396 31.08 3.65 17.98
C ASP A 396 29.61 3.69 18.38
N ILE A 397 29.11 2.57 18.92
CA ILE A 397 27.75 2.42 19.46
C ILE A 397 27.55 3.34 20.69
N ARG A 398 28.62 3.74 21.39
CA ARG A 398 28.51 4.69 22.51
C ARG A 398 28.35 6.14 22.07
N ALA A 399 28.54 6.44 20.79
CA ALA A 399 28.27 7.76 20.22
C ALA A 399 26.77 8.08 20.19
N PHE A 400 25.90 7.08 20.28
CA PHE A 400 24.47 7.32 20.42
C PHE A 400 24.14 8.02 21.76
N PRO A 401 23.22 9.00 21.75
CA PRO A 401 22.76 9.65 22.97
C PRO A 401 22.12 8.62 23.90
N LYS A 402 22.17 8.87 25.21
CA LYS A 402 21.38 8.08 26.16
C LYS A 402 19.91 8.33 25.88
N LEU A 403 19.10 7.28 25.87
CA LEU A 403 17.68 7.43 25.64
C LEU A 403 17.02 8.15 26.81
N ASP A 404 16.43 9.31 26.54
CA ASP A 404 15.48 9.94 27.44
C ASP A 404 14.11 9.27 27.29
N LYS A 405 13.71 8.53 28.32
CA LYS A 405 12.44 7.81 28.34
C LYS A 405 11.24 8.75 28.41
N THR A 406 11.42 9.99 28.86
CA THR A 406 10.33 10.97 28.93
C THR A 406 9.87 11.39 27.54
N ILE A 407 10.79 11.52 26.58
CA ILE A 407 10.48 11.83 25.19
C ILE A 407 9.72 10.67 24.53
N VAL A 408 10.09 9.42 24.83
CA VAL A 408 9.35 8.24 24.35
C VAL A 408 7.94 8.20 24.93
N ALA A 409 7.78 8.49 26.23
CA ALA A 409 6.46 8.58 26.85
C ALA A 409 5.60 9.72 26.28
N ASP A 410 6.21 10.86 25.93
CA ASP A 410 5.50 11.96 25.29
C ASP A 410 5.04 11.61 23.86
N MET A 411 5.84 10.82 23.13
CA MET A 411 5.44 10.23 21.85
C MET A 411 4.29 9.23 22.03
N ASP A 412 4.33 8.34 23.03
CA ASP A 412 3.22 7.41 23.30
C ASP A 412 1.92 8.19 23.62
N LYS A 413 2.03 9.27 24.40
CA LYS A 413 0.92 10.19 24.71
C LYS A 413 0.35 10.87 23.47
N MET A 414 1.19 11.18 22.48
CA MET A 414 0.76 11.74 21.19
C MET A 414 -0.33 10.86 20.56
N PHE A 415 -0.11 9.56 20.51
CA PHE A 415 -1.05 8.60 19.91
C PHE A 415 -2.24 8.29 20.81
N ALA A 416 -2.01 8.15 22.12
CA ALA A 416 -3.06 7.75 23.06
C ALA A 416 -4.04 8.87 23.43
N VAL A 417 -3.60 10.14 23.36
CA VAL A 417 -4.37 11.29 23.89
C VAL A 417 -4.44 12.44 22.91
N ASP A 418 -3.31 12.88 22.36
CA ASP A 418 -3.28 14.14 21.60
C ASP A 418 -3.95 14.02 20.23
N ILE A 419 -3.73 12.92 19.50
CA ILE A 419 -4.37 12.67 18.20
C ILE A 419 -5.89 12.48 18.33
N PRO A 420 -6.43 11.65 19.25
CA PRO A 420 -7.87 11.58 19.48
C PRO A 420 -8.50 12.94 19.76
N ARG A 421 -7.91 13.74 20.66
CA ARG A 421 -8.39 15.11 20.92
C ARG A 421 -8.31 16.03 19.71
N LEU A 422 -7.32 15.83 18.84
CA LEU A 422 -7.17 16.61 17.62
C LEU A 422 -8.26 16.23 16.60
N LEU A 423 -8.64 14.95 16.51
CA LEU A 423 -9.76 14.50 15.68
C LEU A 423 -11.08 15.14 16.13
N ASP A 424 -11.35 15.16 17.44
CA ASP A 424 -12.55 15.79 18.00
C ASP A 424 -12.58 17.29 17.65
N LYS A 425 -11.46 17.99 17.84
CA LYS A 425 -11.36 19.43 17.52
C LYS A 425 -11.52 19.73 16.03
N ALA A 426 -10.91 18.93 15.17
CA ALA A 426 -10.99 19.12 13.73
C ALA A 426 -12.40 18.81 13.20
N SER A 427 -13.21 18.05 13.92
CA SER A 427 -14.62 17.77 13.59
C SER A 427 -15.60 18.85 14.08
N LEU A 428 -15.11 19.80 14.90
CA LEU A 428 -15.87 20.94 15.43
C LEU A 428 -15.60 22.25 14.66
N HIS A 429 -14.63 22.23 13.75
CA HIS A 429 -14.24 23.32 12.85
C HIS A 429 -14.84 23.08 11.47
#